data_AF-A0A6M0SJ29-F1
#
_entry.id   AF-A0A6M0SJ29-F1
#
_cell.length_a   1.000
_cell.length_b   1.000
_cell.length_c   1.000
_cell.angle_alpha   90.00
_cell.angle_beta   90.00
_cell.angle_gamma   90.00
#
_symmetry.space_group_name_H-M   'P 1'
#
loop_
_entity.id
_entity.type
_entity.pdbx_description
1 polymer ?
#
loop_
_entity_poly.entity_id
_entity_poly.type
_entity_poly.pdbx_seq_one_letter_code
_entity_poly.pdbx_strand_id
1 'polypeptide(L)'
;MTPAELLDKFDQWLTEATEESIRENCRTEGTVFFNFMQARGVFRGDIANLVQSATGYNARWVWRDANPATVRHALEAYFYSRQYIELTEAEVGYRLNSQDAFNMSIPFWRLS
;
A
#
# COMPACT_ATOMS: atom_id res chain seq x y z
N MET A 1 17.00 -11.80 1.65
CA MET A 1 15.54 -11.97 1.79
C MET A 1 14.96 -11.82 0.41
N THR A 2 14.28 -12.83 -0.10
CA THR A 2 13.60 -12.76 -1.38
C THR A 2 12.28 -11.96 -1.24
N PRO A 3 11.72 -11.43 -2.33
CA PRO A 3 10.40 -10.81 -2.32
C PRO A 3 9.31 -11.72 -1.72
N ALA A 4 9.33 -13.01 -2.05
CA ALA A 4 8.41 -14.00 -1.49
C ALA A 4 8.59 -14.16 0.03
N GLU A 5 9.84 -14.26 0.51
CA GLU A 5 10.12 -14.33 1.96
C GLU A 5 9.68 -13.07 2.72
N LEU A 6 9.70 -11.90 2.08
CA LEU A 6 9.23 -10.66 2.70
C LEU A 6 7.71 -10.61 2.80
N LEU A 7 7.01 -11.06 1.75
CA LEU A 7 5.55 -11.17 1.75
C LEU A 7 5.07 -12.18 2.79
N ASP A 8 5.67 -13.37 2.83
CA ASP A 8 5.32 -14.40 3.82
C ASP A 8 5.50 -13.91 5.26
N LYS A 9 6.58 -13.17 5.53
CA LYS A 9 6.82 -12.58 6.86
C LYS A 9 5.80 -11.51 7.21
N PHE A 10 5.40 -10.70 6.23
CA PHE A 10 4.36 -9.69 6.44
C PHE A 10 3.01 -10.35 6.73
N ASP A 11 2.64 -11.39 5.98
CA ASP A 11 1.39 -12.13 6.15
C ASP A 11 1.34 -12.84 7.51
N GLN A 12 2.45 -13.47 7.90
CA GLN A 12 2.58 -14.08 9.22
C GLN A 12 2.40 -13.02 10.31
N TRP A 13 3.14 -11.92 10.23
CA TRP A 13 3.02 -10.83 11.20
C TRP A 13 1.59 -10.29 11.26
N LEU A 14 0.93 -10.10 10.12
CA LEU A 14 -0.43 -9.57 10.05
C LEU A 14 -1.47 -10.50 10.71
N THR A 15 -1.19 -11.80 10.73
CA THR A 15 -2.03 -12.81 11.37
C THR A 15 -1.89 -12.79 12.90
N GLU A 16 -0.72 -12.43 13.39
CA GLU A 16 -0.37 -12.41 14.82
C GLU A 16 -0.53 -11.01 15.46
N ALA A 17 -0.59 -9.95 14.64
CA ALA A 17 -0.60 -8.56 15.08
C ALA A 17 -1.92 -8.17 15.79
N THR A 18 -1.78 -7.32 16.81
CA THR A 18 -2.93 -6.67 17.46
C THR A 18 -3.55 -5.60 16.56
N GLU A 19 -4.83 -5.27 16.77
CA GLU A 19 -5.49 -4.18 16.01
C GLU A 19 -4.75 -2.84 16.14
N GLU A 20 -4.26 -2.51 17.33
CA GLU A 20 -3.48 -1.29 17.57
C GLU A 20 -2.20 -1.26 16.72
N SER A 21 -1.49 -2.38 16.67
CA SER A 21 -0.29 -2.53 15.84
C SER A 21 -0.61 -2.38 14.35
N ILE A 22 -1.72 -2.97 13.88
CA ILE A 22 -2.20 -2.85 12.50
C ILE A 22 -2.52 -1.39 12.17
N ARG A 23 -3.21 -0.66 13.05
CA ARG A 23 -3.53 0.75 12.84
C ARG A 23 -2.29 1.62 12.75
N GLU A 24 -1.33 1.42 13.65
CA GLU A 24 -0.09 2.20 13.65
C GLU A 24 0.79 1.91 12.42
N ASN A 25 0.85 0.66 11.98
CA ASN A 25 1.54 0.29 10.75
C ASN A 25 0.79 0.82 9.52
N CYS A 26 -0.55 0.79 9.50
CA CYS A 26 -1.34 1.39 8.42
C CYS A 26 -1.05 2.89 8.26
N ARG A 27 -0.94 3.63 9.38
CA ARG A 27 -0.54 5.05 9.39
C ARG A 27 0.85 5.26 8.80
N THR A 28 1.80 4.42 9.20
CA THR A 28 3.21 4.52 8.80
C THR A 28 3.41 4.12 7.34
N GLU A 29 2.96 2.93 6.95
CA GLU A 29 3.05 2.43 5.57
C GLU A 29 2.25 3.30 4.60
N GLY A 30 1.12 3.89 5.02
CA GLY A 30 0.41 4.88 4.21
C GLY A 30 1.31 6.09 3.87
N THR A 31 2.08 6.59 4.84
CA THR A 31 3.04 7.68 4.59
C THR A 31 4.17 7.23 3.65
N VAL A 32 4.71 6.03 3.87
CA VAL A 32 5.77 5.45 3.02
C VAL A 32 5.29 5.29 1.59
N PHE A 33 4.10 4.72 1.38
CA PHE A 33 3.51 4.51 0.07
C PHE A 33 3.28 5.83 -0.69
N PHE A 34 2.73 6.85 -0.03
CA PHE A 34 2.53 8.15 -0.68
C PHE A 34 3.85 8.77 -1.15
N ASN A 35 4.90 8.71 -0.33
CA ASN A 35 6.22 9.24 -0.69
C ASN A 35 6.88 8.40 -1.79
N PHE A 36 6.73 7.08 -1.72
CA PHE A 36 7.20 6.14 -2.73
C PHE A 36 6.61 6.42 -4.11
N MET A 37 5.29 6.61 -4.18
CA MET A 37 4.58 6.93 -5.41
C MET A 37 4.90 8.34 -5.92
N GLN A 38 4.98 9.32 -5.02
CA GLN A 38 5.38 10.69 -5.37
C GLN A 38 6.79 10.74 -5.98
N ALA A 39 7.72 9.94 -5.48
CA ALA A 39 9.07 9.86 -6.03
C ALA A 39 9.11 9.28 -7.46
N ARG A 40 8.03 8.63 -7.93
CA ARG A 40 7.81 8.19 -9.32
C ARG A 40 7.01 9.20 -10.15
N GLY A 41 6.71 10.37 -9.59
CA GLY A 41 5.94 11.42 -10.24
C GLY A 41 4.42 11.21 -10.17
N VAL A 42 3.92 10.29 -9.34
CA VAL A 42 2.46 10.13 -9.13
C VAL A 42 1.97 11.26 -8.23
N PHE A 43 0.89 11.93 -8.64
CA PHE A 43 0.34 13.03 -7.87
C PHE A 43 -0.33 12.51 -6.59
N ARG A 44 -0.11 13.20 -5.46
CA ARG A 44 -0.67 12.78 -4.16
C ARG A 44 -2.21 12.72 -4.17
N GLY A 45 -2.85 13.57 -4.98
CA GLY A 45 -4.30 13.57 -5.16
C GLY A 45 -4.81 12.28 -5.80
N ASP A 46 -4.09 11.72 -6.78
CA ASP A 46 -4.50 10.47 -7.45
C ASP A 46 -4.43 9.28 -6.50
N ILE A 47 -3.39 9.25 -5.66
CA ILE A 47 -3.23 8.23 -4.61
C ILE A 47 -4.35 8.39 -3.57
N ALA A 48 -4.63 9.61 -3.13
CA ALA A 48 -5.71 9.87 -2.18
C ALA A 48 -7.08 9.45 -2.74
N ASN A 49 -7.34 9.72 -4.02
CA ASN A 49 -8.55 9.31 -4.71
C ASN A 49 -8.64 7.78 -4.84
N LEU A 50 -7.53 7.09 -5.13
CA LEU A 50 -7.46 5.63 -5.18
C LEU A 50 -7.84 5.03 -3.82
N VAL A 51 -7.20 5.48 -2.74
CA VAL A 51 -7.47 5.01 -1.37
C VAL A 51 -8.91 5.31 -0.96
N GLN A 52 -9.42 6.51 -1.25
CA GLN A 52 -10.78 6.90 -0.91
C GLN A 52 -11.82 6.09 -1.69
N SER A 53 -11.57 5.82 -2.97
CA SER A 53 -12.47 5.01 -3.80
C SER A 53 -12.52 3.55 -3.33
N ALA A 54 -11.38 3.02 -2.89
CA ALA A 54 -11.26 1.65 -2.38
C ALA A 54 -11.88 1.48 -0.98
N THR A 55 -11.67 2.45 -0.10
CA THR A 55 -12.00 2.30 1.32
C THR A 55 -13.27 3.03 1.74
N GLY A 56 -13.68 4.06 1.01
CA GLY A 56 -14.73 5.01 1.40
C GLY A 56 -14.27 6.08 2.40
N TYR A 57 -13.02 6.06 2.85
CA TYR A 57 -12.48 6.98 3.86
C TYR A 57 -11.45 7.94 3.27
N ASN A 58 -11.28 9.09 3.91
CA ASN A 58 -10.18 9.98 3.58
C ASN A 58 -8.84 9.27 3.83
N ALA A 59 -7.97 9.23 2.82
CA ALA A 59 -6.68 8.53 2.90
C ALA A 59 -5.81 8.94 4.11
N ARG A 60 -5.89 10.20 4.55
CA ARG A 60 -5.17 10.71 5.72
C ARG A 60 -5.62 10.07 7.04
N TRP A 61 -6.86 9.61 7.10
CA TRP A 61 -7.53 9.21 8.33
C TRP A 61 -8.01 7.75 8.32
N VAL A 62 -7.77 7.00 7.25
CA VAL A 62 -8.22 5.59 7.14
C VAL A 62 -7.80 4.74 8.34
N TRP A 63 -6.56 4.88 8.82
CA TRP A 63 -6.03 4.14 9.98
C TRP A 63 -6.76 4.43 11.30
N ARG A 64 -7.40 5.60 11.41
CA ARG A 64 -8.08 6.05 12.63
C ARG A 64 -9.60 5.82 12.54
N ASP A 65 -10.18 6.19 11.41
CA ASP A 65 -11.64 6.35 11.27
C ASP A 65 -12.31 5.11 10.64
N ALA A 66 -11.56 4.25 9.96
CA ALA A 66 -12.11 3.06 9.32
C ALA A 66 -12.27 1.88 10.30
N ASN A 67 -13.17 0.96 9.93
CA ASN A 67 -13.32 -0.31 10.64
C ASN A 67 -12.07 -1.19 10.49
N PRO A 68 -11.84 -2.17 11.40
CA PRO A 68 -10.61 -2.97 11.41
C PRO A 68 -10.31 -3.70 10.09
N ALA A 69 -11.34 -4.22 9.41
CA ALA A 69 -11.16 -4.92 8.14
C ALA A 69 -10.65 -3.97 7.04
N THR A 70 -11.20 -2.76 6.97
CA THR A 70 -10.75 -1.73 6.02
C THR A 70 -9.33 -1.24 6.33
N VAL A 71 -8.97 -1.07 7.61
CA VAL A 71 -7.59 -0.71 8.00
C VAL A 71 -6.61 -1.80 7.57
N ARG A 72 -6.96 -3.06 7.83
CA ARG A 72 -6.15 -4.22 7.43
C ARG A 72 -5.95 -4.25 5.92
N HIS A 73 -7.03 -4.16 5.15
CA HIS A 73 -6.97 -4.11 3.70
C HIS A 73 -6.11 -2.94 3.19
N ALA A 74 -6.25 -1.75 3.77
CA ALA A 74 -5.42 -0.60 3.38
C ALA A 74 -3.94 -0.84 3.65
N LEU A 75 -3.60 -1.44 4.80
CA LEU A 75 -2.22 -1.80 5.14
C LEU A 75 -1.64 -2.83 4.15
N GLU A 76 -2.39 -3.90 3.87
CA GLU A 76 -2.05 -4.90 2.84
C GLU A 76 -1.81 -4.23 1.48
N ALA A 77 -2.75 -3.39 1.03
CA ALA A 77 -2.67 -2.70 -0.25
C ALA A 77 -1.46 -1.75 -0.35
N TYR A 78 -1.15 -0.99 0.72
CA TYR A 78 0.05 -0.15 0.76
C TYR A 78 1.33 -0.98 0.61
N PHE A 79 1.44 -2.06 1.38
CA PHE A 79 2.63 -2.90 1.42
C PHE A 79 2.82 -3.64 0.09
N TYR A 80 1.80 -4.35 -0.39
CA TYR A 80 1.87 -5.15 -1.61
C TYR A 80 2.05 -4.30 -2.87
N SER A 81 1.38 -3.15 -2.98
CA SER A 81 1.58 -2.23 -4.11
C SER A 81 3.05 -1.81 -4.21
N ARG A 82 3.65 -1.44 -3.07
CA ARG A 82 5.06 -1.03 -3.02
C ARG A 82 5.99 -2.18 -3.39
N GLN A 83 5.81 -3.34 -2.78
CA GLN A 83 6.66 -4.51 -3.05
C GLN A 83 6.59 -4.97 -4.50
N TYR A 84 5.39 -4.97 -5.09
CA TYR A 84 5.22 -5.35 -6.48
C TYR A 84 5.92 -4.37 -7.44
N ILE A 85 5.79 -3.07 -7.21
CA ILE A 85 6.48 -2.05 -8.03
C ILE A 85 8.01 -2.17 -7.87
N GLU A 86 8.52 -2.34 -6.65
CA GLU A 86 9.97 -2.52 -6.42
C GLU A 86 10.51 -3.76 -7.12
N LEU A 87 9.75 -4.86 -7.08
CA LEU A 87 10.09 -6.08 -7.80
C LEU A 87 10.16 -5.85 -9.31
N THR A 88 9.11 -5.25 -9.89
CA THR A 88 9.07 -5.02 -11.32
C THR A 88 10.19 -4.09 -11.78
N GLU A 89 10.50 -3.04 -11.02
CA GLU A 89 11.63 -2.15 -11.32
C GLU A 89 12.98 -2.88 -11.29
N ALA A 90 13.16 -3.81 -10.36
CA ALA A 90 14.35 -4.66 -10.31
C ALA A 90 14.43 -5.62 -11.51
N GLU A 91 13.30 -6.17 -11.95
CA GLU A 91 13.21 -7.07 -13.11
C GLU A 91 13.49 -6.36 -14.44
N VAL A 92 12.93 -5.16 -14.64
CA VAL A 92 13.09 -4.39 -15.89
C VAL A 92 14.37 -3.54 -15.92
N GLY A 93 15.01 -3.34 -14.76
CA GLY A 93 16.28 -2.62 -14.64
C GLY A 93 16.17 -1.09 -14.71
N TYR A 94 14.97 -0.53 -14.62
CA TYR A 94 14.74 0.91 -14.59
C TYR A 94 13.55 1.25 -13.68
N ARG A 95 13.51 2.51 -13.25
CA ARG A 95 12.42 3.05 -12.43
C ARG A 95 11.19 3.30 -13.30
N LEU A 96 10.02 2.81 -12.88
CA LEU A 96 8.77 3.02 -13.60
C LEU A 96 8.40 4.50 -13.67
N ASN A 97 7.76 4.88 -14.77
CA ASN A 97 7.13 6.20 -14.87
C ASN A 97 5.88 6.28 -13.98
N SER A 98 5.31 7.48 -13.85
CA SER A 98 4.15 7.73 -12.98
C SER A 98 2.93 6.89 -13.36
N GLN A 99 2.64 6.77 -14.65
CA GLN A 99 1.45 6.05 -15.13
C GLN A 99 1.55 4.56 -14.86
N ASP A 100 2.70 3.95 -15.13
CA ASP A 100 2.91 2.51 -14.92
C ASP A 100 2.90 2.17 -13.42
N ALA A 101 3.57 2.98 -12.60
CA ALA A 101 3.54 2.81 -11.15
C ALA A 101 2.11 2.91 -10.59
N PHE A 102 1.33 3.89 -11.05
CA PHE A 102 -0.07 4.04 -10.63
C PHE A 102 -0.91 2.84 -11.07
N ASN A 103 -0.83 2.45 -12.34
CA ASN A 103 -1.58 1.32 -12.89
C ASN A 103 -1.27 0.00 -12.17
N MET A 104 -0.01 -0.23 -11.81
CA MET A 104 0.40 -1.42 -11.06
C MET A 104 -0.12 -1.45 -9.63
N SER A 105 -0.40 -0.30 -9.02
CA SER A 105 -1.00 -0.27 -7.68
C SER A 105 -2.49 -0.63 -7.68
N ILE A 106 -3.24 -0.29 -8.73
CA ILE A 106 -4.70 -0.42 -8.78
C ILE A 106 -5.24 -1.81 -8.38
N PRO A 107 -4.68 -2.94 -8.83
CA PRO A 107 -5.22 -4.26 -8.48
C PRO A 107 -5.26 -4.55 -6.99
N PHE A 108 -4.31 -4.02 -6.20
CA PHE A 108 -4.23 -4.24 -4.75
C PHE A 108 -5.27 -3.46 -3.95
N TRP A 109 -5.88 -2.44 -4.56
CA TRP A 109 -6.90 -1.58 -3.95
C TRP A 109 -8.34 -2.01 -4.26
N ARG A 110 -8.53 -3.14 -4.95
CA ARG A 110 -9.86 -3.70 -5.20
C ARG A 110 -10.23 -4.56 -4.01
N LEU A 111 -11.30 -4.20 -3.30
CA LEU A 111 -11.89 -5.07 -2.28
C LEU A 111 -12.38 -6.35 -2.96
N SER A 112 -11.79 -7.49 -2.55
CA SER A 112 -12.22 -8.85 -2.91
C SER A 112 -13.59 -9.19 -2.36
#